data_AF-A0AAV4FFD3-F1
#
_entry.id   AF-A0AAV4FFD3-F1
#
_cell.length_a   1.000
_cell.length_b   1.000
_cell.length_c   1.000
_cell.angle_alpha   90.00
_cell.angle_beta   90.00
_cell.angle_gamma   90.00
#
_symmetry.space_group_name_H-M   'P 1'
#
loop_
_entity.id
_entity.type
_entity.pdbx_description
1 polymer ?
#
loop_
_entity_poly.entity_id
_entity_poly.type
_entity_poly.pdbx_seq_one_letter_code
_entity_poly.pdbx_strand_id
1 'polypeptide(L)' 'MVIVVVVVVVVVLVVVVVVIVVVVLQEPGANGMEILNGVKHVRPGRGFVPNFHLTEKIDVNGRHEHALYTYLKVKFASLI' A
#
# COMPACT_ATOMS: atom_id res chain seq x y z
N MET A 1 -7.64 -10.33 -30.92
CA MET A 1 -7.58 -10.92 -29.56
C MET A 1 -6.20 -10.77 -28.92
N VAL A 2 -5.10 -11.04 -29.63
CA VAL A 2 -3.73 -10.92 -29.07
C VAL A 2 -3.39 -9.49 -28.60
N ILE A 3 -3.72 -8.46 -29.38
CA ILE A 3 -3.44 -7.05 -29.03
C ILE A 3 -4.20 -6.61 -27.77
N VAL A 4 -5.46 -7.02 -27.62
CA VAL A 4 -6.28 -6.67 -26.45
C VAL A 4 -5.72 -7.33 -25.18
N VAL A 5 -5.30 -8.60 -25.27
CA VAL A 5 -4.68 -9.31 -24.15
C VAL A 5 -3.34 -8.65 -23.77
N VAL A 6 -2.52 -8.27 -24.76
CA VAL A 6 -1.25 -7.56 -24.50
C VAL A 6 -1.51 -6.19 -23.86
N VAL A 7 -2.47 -5.41 -24.34
CA VAL A 7 -2.81 -4.10 -23.76
C VAL A 7 -3.36 -4.25 -22.34
N VAL A 8 -4.26 -5.21 -22.09
CA VAL A 8 -4.81 -5.45 -20.74
C VAL A 8 -3.72 -5.93 -19.79
N VAL A 9 -2.85 -6.86 -20.22
CA VAL A 9 -1.74 -7.35 -19.38
C VAL A 9 -0.74 -6.23 -19.11
N VAL A 10 -0.38 -5.40 -20.09
CA VAL A 10 0.53 -4.27 -19.90
C VAL A 10 -0.09 -3.21 -19.00
N VAL A 11 -1.37 -2.88 -19.16
CA VAL A 11 -2.06 -1.91 -18.30
C VAL A 11 -2.19 -2.44 -16.87
N VAL A 12 -2.56 -3.71 -16.69
CA VAL A 12 -2.63 -4.33 -15.37
C VAL A 12 -1.25 -4.40 -14.73
N LEU A 13 -0.21 -4.78 -15.47
CA LEU A 13 1.16 -4.83 -14.96
C LEU A 13 1.68 -3.42 -14.59
N VAL A 14 1.41 -2.40 -15.41
CA VAL A 14 1.79 -1.01 -15.12
C VAL A 14 1.03 -0.49 -13.91
N VAL A 15 -0.27 -0.75 -13.78
CA VAL A 15 -1.06 -0.35 -12.59
C VAL A 15 -0.55 -1.09 -11.36
N VAL A 16 -0.30 -2.39 -11.44
CA VAL A 16 0.20 -3.20 -10.31
C VAL A 16 1.61 -2.77 -9.91
N VAL A 17 2.50 -2.50 -10.85
CA VAL A 17 3.88 -2.03 -10.59
C VAL A 17 3.88 -0.60 -10.04
N VAL A 18 3.08 0.32 -10.60
CA VAL A 18 2.96 1.69 -10.10
C VAL A 18 2.26 1.75 -8.74
N VAL A 19 1.38 0.80 -8.40
CA VAL A 19 0.78 0.72 -7.07
C VAL A 19 1.75 0.11 -6.06
N ILE A 20 2.51 -0.94 -6.43
CA ILE A 20 3.43 -1.63 -5.51
C ILE A 20 4.72 -0.85 -5.26
N VAL A 21 5.39 -0.36 -6.33
CA VAL A 21 6.60 0.49 -6.22
C VAL A 21 6.25 1.87 -5.68
N VAL A 22 5.02 2.28 -5.99
CA VAL A 22 4.21 3.29 -5.33
C VAL A 22 4.37 3.22 -3.81
N VAL A 23 3.51 2.40 -3.17
CA VAL A 23 3.16 2.40 -1.74
C VAL A 23 4.33 2.20 -0.76
N VAL A 24 5.33 1.37 -1.09
CA VAL A 24 6.46 1.12 -0.16
C VAL A 24 7.38 2.35 0.00
N LEU A 25 7.42 3.23 -1.00
CA LEU A 25 8.11 4.53 -0.97
C LEU A 25 7.13 5.72 -1.01
N GLN A 26 5.81 5.49 -1.06
CA GLN A 26 4.77 6.52 -1.28
C GLN A 26 4.32 7.25 -0.04
N GLU A 27 4.72 6.79 1.13
CA GLU A 27 4.39 7.43 2.40
C GLU A 27 5.62 8.17 2.90
N PRO A 28 6.03 9.29 2.25
CA PRO A 28 7.11 10.13 2.75
C PRO A 28 6.71 10.86 4.03
N GLY A 29 5.42 10.80 4.41
CA GLY A 29 4.91 11.37 5.65
C GLY A 29 5.66 10.77 6.84
N ALA A 30 6.41 11.61 7.53
CA ALA A 30 7.16 11.23 8.71
C ALA A 30 6.23 11.06 9.92
N ASN A 31 5.10 11.77 9.92
CA ASN A 31 4.18 11.85 11.04
C ASN A 31 2.73 11.54 10.62
N GLY A 32 1.94 10.97 11.54
CA GLY A 32 0.54 10.63 11.29
C GLY A 32 -0.34 11.80 10.81
N MET A 33 0.01 13.05 11.18
CA MET A 33 -0.68 14.25 10.69
C MET A 33 -0.50 14.48 9.19
N GLU A 34 0.69 14.23 8.65
CA GLU A 34 0.97 14.39 7.21
C GLU A 34 0.23 13.33 6.40
N ILE A 35 0.15 12.12 6.93
CA ILE A 35 -0.61 11.01 6.35
C ILE A 35 -2.10 11.36 6.32
N LEU A 36 -2.65 11.83 7.45
CA LEU A 36 -4.05 12.26 7.53
C LEU A 36 -4.37 13.39 6.55
N ASN A 37 -3.49 14.39 6.44
CA ASN A 37 -3.66 15.49 5.50
C ASN A 37 -3.55 15.01 4.04
N GLY A 38 -2.63 14.10 3.74
CA GLY A 38 -2.49 13.48 2.42
C GLY A 38 -3.75 12.71 2.01
N VAL A 39 -4.30 11.92 2.92
CA VAL A 39 -5.54 11.16 2.73
C VAL A 39 -6.75 12.09 2.55
N LYS A 40 -6.83 13.16 3.34
CA LYS A 40 -7.95 14.12 3.32
C LYS A 40 -7.96 15.04 2.10
N HIS A 41 -6.79 15.49 1.65
CA HIS A 41 -6.67 16.56 0.65
C HIS A 41 -6.06 16.12 -0.68
N VAL A 42 -5.20 15.11 -0.71
CA VAL A 42 -4.44 14.73 -1.91
C VAL A 42 -5.07 13.53 -2.59
N ARG A 43 -5.07 12.36 -1.93
CA ARG A 43 -5.58 11.08 -2.46
C ARG A 43 -5.98 10.20 -1.28
N PRO A 44 -7.25 9.79 -1.11
CA PRO A 44 -8.41 9.97 -2.01
C PRO A 44 -8.86 11.43 -2.21
N GLY A 45 -8.54 12.31 -1.27
CA GLY A 45 -8.94 13.72 -1.33
C GLY A 45 -10.42 13.95 -1.01
N ARG A 46 -10.96 15.11 -1.41
CA ARG A 46 -12.38 15.48 -1.23
C ARG A 46 -12.89 15.49 0.22
N GLY A 47 -12.00 15.69 1.20
CA GLY A 47 -12.38 15.70 2.61
C GLY A 47 -12.64 14.31 3.17
N PHE A 48 -12.14 13.25 2.52
CA PHE A 48 -12.23 11.89 3.02
C PHE A 48 -11.60 11.78 4.41
N VAL A 49 -12.34 11.18 5.35
CA VAL A 49 -11.89 10.88 6.71
C VAL A 49 -12.03 9.37 6.92
N PRO A 50 -10.94 8.66 7.28
CA PRO A 50 -11.02 7.23 7.59
C PRO A 50 -11.96 6.99 8.78
N ASN A 51 -12.85 5.99 8.67
CA ASN A 51 -13.73 5.56 9.78
C ASN A 51 -13.12 4.41 10.60
N PHE A 52 -11.80 4.31 10.62
CA PHE A 52 -11.05 3.28 11.33
C PHE A 52 -9.79 3.88 11.93
N HIS A 53 -9.24 3.22 12.95
CA HIS A 53 -8.03 3.69 13.62
C HIS A 53 -6.81 3.48 12.73
N LEU A 54 -6.03 4.54 12.51
CA LEU A 54 -4.72 4.47 11.89
C LEU A 54 -3.67 4.32 12.99
N THR A 55 -2.79 3.34 12.83
CA THR A 55 -1.64 3.11 13.72
C THR A 55 -0.43 3.92 13.27
N GLU A 56 0.62 3.94 14.08
CA GLU A 56 1.90 4.52 13.66
C GLU A 56 2.50 3.76 12.47
N LYS A 57 3.38 4.45 11.74
CA LYS A 57 4.10 3.88 10.61
C LYS A 57 5.11 2.86 11.14
N ILE A 58 5.02 1.63 10.65
CA ILE A 58 5.91 0.52 11.02
C ILE A 58 6.40 -0.21 9.78
N ASP A 59 7.56 -0.85 9.90
CA ASP A 59 8.08 -1.70 8.84
C ASP A 59 7.35 -3.05 8.84
N VAL A 60 6.82 -3.42 7.67
CA VAL A 60 6.07 -4.69 7.49
C VAL A 60 6.96 -5.82 6.93
N ASN A 61 8.12 -5.46 6.39
CA ASN A 61 9.08 -6.37 5.76
C ASN A 61 10.51 -5.92 6.08
N GLY A 62 11.45 -6.87 6.09
CA GLY A 62 12.87 -6.59 6.23
C GLY A 62 13.39 -6.84 7.64
N ARG A 63 14.61 -6.35 7.93
CA ARG A 63 15.29 -6.66 9.21
C ARG A 63 14.66 -5.99 10.44
N HIS A 64 13.94 -4.89 10.24
CA HIS A 64 13.28 -4.13 11.30
C HIS A 64 11.76 -4.34 11.33
N GLU A 65 11.27 -5.42 10.69
CA GLU A 65 9.83 -5.66 10.62
C GLU A 65 9.20 -5.87 12.00
N HIS A 66 7.97 -5.36 12.15
CA HIS A 66 7.22 -5.53 13.39
C HIS A 66 6.78 -7.00 13.56
N ALA A 67 6.96 -7.55 14.76
CA ALA A 67 6.74 -8.98 15.04
C ALA A 67 5.33 -9.48 14.69
N LEU A 68 4.31 -8.60 14.78
CA LEU A 68 2.95 -8.91 14.32
C LEU A 68 2.93 -9.32 12.84
N TYR A 69 3.64 -8.59 11.97
CA TYR A 69 3.69 -8.90 10.54
C TYR A 69 4.50 -10.17 10.26
N THR A 70 5.55 -10.45 11.03
CA THR A 70 6.25 -11.75 10.97
C THR A 70 5.28 -12.89 11.24
N TYR A 71 4.50 -12.79 12.32
CA TYR A 71 3.51 -13.80 12.70
C TYR A 71 2.43 -13.98 11.62
N LEU A 72 1.84 -12.88 11.15
CA LEU A 72 0.78 -12.92 10.14
C LEU A 72 1.29 -13.53 8.83
N LYS A 73 2.49 -13.15 8.38
CA LYS A 73 3.09 -13.72 7.17
C LYS A 73 3.28 -15.22 7.29
N VAL A 74 3.85 -15.71 8.39
CA VAL A 74 4.05 -17.15 8.59
C VAL A 74 2.73 -17.93 8.61
N LYS A 75 1.68 -17.37 9.24
CA LYS A 75 0.38 -18.05 9.35
C LYS A 75 -0.41 -18.09 8.05
N PHE A 76 -0.34 -17.05 7.23
CA PHE A 76 -1.15 -16.95 6.02
C PHE A 76 -0.37 -17.25 4.73
N ALA A 77 0.97 -17.25 4.75
CA ALA A 77 1.78 -17.67 3.60
C ALA A 77 1.76 -19.19 3.37
N SER A 78 1.34 -19.99 4.34
CA SER A 78 1.13 -21.44 4.13
C SER A 78 -0.27 -21.78 3.58
N LEU A 79 -1.07 -20.78 3.24
CA LEU A 79 -2.47 -20.92 2.81
C LEU A 79 -2.68 -20.71 1.29
N ILE A 80 -1.59 -20.61 0.54
CA ILE A 80 -1.51 -20.43 -0.93
C ILE A 80 -0.52 -21.45 -1.49
#